data_AF-K3XBM5-F1
#
_entry.id   AF-K3XBM5-F1
#
_cell.length_a   1.000
_cell.length_b   1.000
_cell.length_c   1.000
_cell.angle_alpha   90.00
_cell.angle_beta   90.00
_cell.angle_gamma   90.00
#
_symmetry.space_group_name_H-M   'P 1'
#
loop_
_entity.id
_entity.type
_entity.pdbx_description
1 polymer ?
#
loop_
_entity_poly.entity_id
_entity_poly.type
_entity_poly.pdbx_seq_one_letter_code
_entity_poly.pdbx_strand_id
1 'polypeptide(L)' 'MGKVLVECKESGRRMIAVDRYYTSISLALQLLLIKLYSVRTIMSDGVGYCKDVINKATKHAKGVEPGSFVMVRAVSVPLM' A
#
# COMPACT_ATOMS: atom_id res chain seq x y z
N MET A 1 19.33 3.26 10.11
CA MET A 1 18.97 4.56 9.49
C MET A 1 18.25 4.29 8.17
N GLY A 2 16.91 4.22 8.18
CA GLY A 2 16.13 4.00 6.96
C GLY A 2 15.99 5.31 6.19
N LYS A 3 16.45 5.34 4.93
CA LYS A 3 16.32 6.50 4.06
C LYS A 3 14.86 6.63 3.60
N VAL A 4 14.22 7.75 3.92
CA VAL A 4 12.96 8.17 3.28
C VAL A 4 13.33 8.66 1.88
N LEU A 5 12.80 8.01 0.84
CA LEU A 5 13.37 8.15 -0.51
C LEU A 5 12.82 9.32 -1.32
N VAL A 6 11.62 9.84 -1.04
CA VAL A 6 11.09 11.04 -1.70
C VAL A 6 10.04 11.68 -0.80
N GLU A 7 10.20 12.97 -0.49
CA GLU A 7 9.12 13.81 0.05
C GLU A 7 8.55 14.67 -1.09
N CYS A 8 7.28 14.47 -1.43
CA CYS A 8 6.57 15.36 -2.34
C CYS A 8 5.71 16.32 -1.50
N LYS A 9 6.00 17.62 -1.58
CA LYS A 9 5.26 18.68 -0.89
C LYS A 9 4.39 19.44 -1.89
N GLU A 10 3.18 18.94 -2.11
CA GLU A 10 2.13 19.69 -2.78
C GLU A 10 1.09 20.13 -1.75
N SER A 11 0.83 21.44 -1.67
CA SER A 11 -0.32 22.06 -0.98
C SER A 11 -0.70 21.39 0.36
N GLY A 12 0.19 21.47 1.35
CA GLY A 12 -0.10 21.08 2.75
C GLY A 12 -0.19 19.58 3.03
N ARG A 13 0.00 18.70 2.04
CA ARG A 13 0.03 17.25 2.21
C ARG A 13 1.46 16.76 2.06
N ARG A 14 1.92 15.95 3.02
CA ARG A 14 3.23 15.30 2.97
C ARG A 14 3.03 13.86 2.54
N MET A 15 3.74 13.44 1.50
CA MET A 15 3.75 12.05 1.04
C MET A 15 5.16 11.47 1.18
N ILE A 16 5.26 10.23 1.65
CA ILE A 16 6.51 9.47 1.69
C ILE A 16 6.42 8.23 0.80
N ALA A 17 7.52 7.94 0.12
CA ALA A 17 7.76 6.65 -0.52
C ALA A 17 8.55 5.75 0.42
N VAL A 18 8.05 4.54 0.69
CA VAL A 18 8.66 3.57 1.61
C VAL A 18 8.92 2.25 0.88
N ASP A 19 10.12 1.70 1.07
CA ASP A 19 10.51 0.38 0.53
C ASP A 19 9.77 -0.75 1.24
N ARG A 20 9.54 -1.87 0.53
CA ARG A 20 8.72 -3.03 0.92
C ARG A 20 9.01 -3.57 2.32
N TYR A 21 10.26 -3.53 2.76
CA TYR A 21 10.68 -4.03 4.07
C TYR A 21 10.13 -3.21 5.25
N TYR A 22 9.85 -1.93 5.03
CA TYR A 22 9.37 -1.02 6.06
C TYR A 22 7.86 -0.81 5.95
N THR A 23 7.15 -1.69 5.24
CA THR A 23 5.72 -1.55 4.97
C THR A 23 4.89 -2.42 5.90
N SER A 24 4.17 -1.79 6.83
CA SER A 24 3.17 -2.45 7.68
C SER A 24 1.87 -1.64 7.71
N ILE A 25 0.72 -2.28 7.71
CA ILE A 25 -0.56 -1.56 7.55
C ILE A 25 -0.87 -0.72 8.78
N SER A 26 -0.47 -1.19 9.95
CA SER A 26 -0.43 -0.40 11.18
C SER A 26 0.36 0.90 11.01
N LEU A 27 1.54 0.87 10.39
CA LEU A 27 2.31 2.08 10.12
C LEU A 27 1.57 3.02 9.16
N ALA A 28 0.94 2.51 8.10
CA ALA A 28 0.18 3.36 7.19
C ALA A 28 -0.99 4.06 7.90
N LEU A 29 -1.68 3.37 8.81
CA LEU A 29 -2.74 3.95 9.63
C LEU A 29 -2.19 5.03 10.59
N GLN A 30 -1.07 4.76 11.25
CA GLN A 30 -0.41 5.74 12.13
C GLN A 30 0.05 6.99 11.37
N LEU A 31 0.61 6.84 10.18
CA LEU A 31 1.02 7.96 9.34
C LEU A 31 -0.18 8.79 8.88
N LEU A 32 -1.29 8.13 8.55
CA LEU A 32 -2.54 8.81 8.17
C LEU A 32 -3.08 9.69 9.32
N LEU A 33 -2.98 9.22 10.58
CA LEU A 33 -3.34 10.02 11.76
C LEU A 33 -2.48 11.29 11.90
N ILE A 34 -1.20 11.23 11.51
CA ILE A 34 -0.25 12.36 11.54
C ILE A 34 -0.37 13.23 10.26
N LYS A 35 -1.41 13.01 9.44
CA LYS A 35 -1.65 13.66 8.14
C LYS A 35 -0.49 13.49 7.15
N LEU A 36 0.14 12.31 7.19
CA LEU A 36 1.23 11.93 6.31
C LEU A 36 0.78 10.73 5.45
N TYR A 37 0.81 10.90 4.14
CA TYR A 37 0.41 9.89 3.18
C TYR A 37 1.60 9.00 2.83
N SER A 38 1.37 7.72 2.57
CA SER A 38 2.46 6.80 2.20
C SER A 38 2.11 6.02 0.94
N VAL A 39 3.09 5.90 0.05
CA VAL A 39 3.07 5.03 -1.13
C VAL A 39 4.15 3.99 -0.95
N ARG A 40 3.78 2.74 -1.21
CA ARG A 40 4.55 1.58 -0.76
C ARG A 40 4.18 0.34 -1.54
N THR A 41 5.17 -0.48 -1.81
CA THR A 41 4.98 -1.86 -2.24
C THR A 41 4.83 -2.74 -1.02
N ILE A 42 3.88 -3.67 -1.01
CA ILE A 42 3.69 -4.59 0.11
C ILE A 42 4.20 -5.96 -0.25
N MET A 43 4.78 -6.66 0.73
CA MET A 43 4.99 -8.09 0.59
C MET A 43 3.66 -8.82 0.76
N SER A 44 3.42 -9.84 -0.07
CA SER A 44 2.18 -10.62 -0.10
C SER A 44 2.03 -11.58 1.08
N ASP A 45 2.92 -11.56 2.06
CA ASP A 45 2.86 -12.28 3.33
C ASP A 45 2.48 -11.38 4.52
N GLY A 46 2.36 -10.06 4.30
CA GLY A 46 2.00 -9.09 5.34
C GLY A 46 0.63 -9.32 5.98
N VAL A 47 0.46 -8.86 7.22
CA VAL A 47 -0.82 -8.92 7.93
C VAL A 47 -1.61 -7.62 7.72
N GLY A 48 -2.90 -7.74 7.43
CA GLY A 48 -3.87 -6.64 7.46
C GLY A 48 -4.25 -6.02 6.11
N TYR A 49 -3.76 -6.54 4.97
CA TYR A 49 -4.16 -6.04 3.64
C TYR A 49 -5.31 -6.86 3.09
N CYS A 50 -6.04 -6.30 2.13
CA CYS A 50 -7.16 -6.97 1.48
C CYS A 50 -6.68 -8.19 0.68
N LYS A 51 -7.09 -9.38 1.11
CA LYS A 51 -6.65 -10.65 0.51
C LYS A 51 -7.22 -10.87 -0.90
N ASP A 52 -8.31 -10.17 -1.23
CA ASP A 52 -8.96 -10.25 -2.55
C ASP A 52 -8.08 -9.67 -3.67
N VAL A 53 -7.04 -8.89 -3.31
CA VAL A 53 -6.07 -8.33 -4.24
C VAL A 53 -4.95 -9.32 -4.58
N ILE A 54 -4.75 -10.38 -3.77
CA ILE A 54 -3.72 -11.38 -4.06
C ILE A 54 -4.22 -12.32 -5.15
N ASN A 55 -3.57 -12.28 -6.30
CA ASN A 55 -3.67 -13.38 -7.23
C ASN A 55 -2.73 -14.51 -6.79
N LYS A 56 -3.29 -15.59 -6.23
CA LYS A 56 -2.52 -16.79 -5.84
C LYS A 56 -2.28 -17.75 -7.02
N ALA A 57 -2.77 -17.43 -8.22
CA ALA A 57 -2.58 -18.29 -9.38
C ALA A 57 -1.12 -18.28 -9.84
N THR A 58 -0.51 -19.46 -9.94
CA THR A 58 0.86 -19.64 -10.48
C THR A 58 0.94 -19.33 -11.97
N LYS A 59 -0.20 -19.38 -12.68
CA LYS A 59 -0.33 -19.09 -14.10
C LYS A 59 -1.34 -17.96 -14.30
N HIS A 60 -1.10 -17.14 -15.31
CA HIS A 60 -2.05 -16.09 -15.69
C HIS A 60 -3.42 -16.68 -16.01
N ALA A 61 -4.48 -16.06 -15.51
CA ALA A 61 -5.83 -16.58 -15.68
C ALA A 61 -6.25 -16.52 -17.16
N LYS A 62 -6.82 -17.62 -17.68
CA LYS A 62 -7.36 -17.64 -19.04
C LYS A 62 -8.49 -16.63 -19.16
N GLY A 63 -8.43 -15.76 -20.16
CA GLY A 63 -9.43 -14.72 -20.41
C GLY A 63 -9.15 -13.37 -19.73
N VAL A 64 -8.05 -13.24 -18.99
CA VAL A 64 -7.57 -11.96 -18.48
C VAL A 64 -6.48 -11.44 -19.41
N GLU A 65 -6.55 -10.19 -19.84
CA GLU A 65 -5.50 -9.61 -20.68
C GLU A 65 -4.20 -9.42 -19.89
N PRO A 66 -3.02 -9.71 -20.47
CA PRO A 66 -1.74 -9.37 -19.87
C PRO A 66 -1.67 -7.89 -19.51
N GLY A 67 -1.17 -7.57 -18.31
CA GLY A 67 -1.09 -6.18 -17.83
C GLY A 67 -2.35 -5.66 -17.13
N SER A 68 -3.42 -6.47 -17.04
CA SER A 68 -4.57 -6.16 -16.18
C SER A 68 -4.15 -6.03 -14.70
N PHE A 69 -4.86 -5.20 -13.94
CA PHE A 69 -4.66 -5.06 -12.49
C PHE A 69 -6.00 -5.11 -11.74
N VAL A 70 -5.93 -5.50 -10.46
CA VAL A 70 -7.06 -5.43 -9.52
C VAL A 70 -6.80 -4.30 -8.55
N MET A 71 -7.80 -3.46 -8.32
CA MET A 71 -7.74 -2.37 -7.35
C MET A 71 -8.85 -2.55 -6.31
N VAL A 72 -8.47 -2.47 -5.04
CA VAL A 72 -9.42 -2.39 -3.93
C VAL A 72 -9.17 -1.09 -3.18
N ARG A 73 -10.26 -0.41 -2.82
CA ARG A 73 -10.24 0.83 -2.07
C ARG A 73 -10.92 0.61 -0.73
N ALA A 74 -10.21 0.87 0.37
CA ALA A 74 -10.80 1.02 1.68
C ALA A 74 -11.27 2.48 1.85
N VAL A 75 -12.56 2.68 2.15
CA VAL A 75 -13.15 4.01 2.36
C VAL A 75 -13.17 4.39 3.85
N SER A 76 -13.32 3.40 4.72
CA SER A 76 -13.27 3.57 6.17
C SER A 76 -11.98 3.03 6.74
N VAL A 77 -11.33 3.83 7.57
CA VAL A 77 -10.30 3.36 8.50
C VAL A 77 -11.02 2.84 9.74
N PRO A 78 -10.72 1.63 10.24
CA PRO A 78 -11.18 1.22 11.55
C PRO A 78 -10.64 2.24 12.56
N LEU A 79 -11.54 3.06 13.12
CA LEU A 79 -11.25 3.77 14.35
C LEU A 79 -11.11 2.69 15.41
N MET A 80 -9.98 2.68 16.12
CA MET A 80 -9.73 1.77 17.24
C MET A 80 -10.92 1.72 18.21
#